data_AF-A0A7V2LAJ7-F1
#
_entry.id   AF-A0A7V2LAJ7-F1
#
_cell.length_a   1.000
_cell.length_b   1.000
_cell.length_c   1.000
_cell.angle_alpha   90.00
_cell.angle_beta   90.00
_cell.angle_gamma   90.00
#
_symmetry.space_group_name_H-M   'P 1'
#
loop_
_entity.id
_entity.type
_entity.pdbx_description
1 polymer ?
#
loop_
_entity_poly.entity_id
_entity_poly.type
_entity_poly.pdbx_seq_one_letter_code
_entity_poly.pdbx_strand_id
1 'polypeptide(L)'
;MIQKIIECIPNFSEGRNTAVIDAIQTAIAATAGIHILDRHSDEDHNRSVITFIGSPEAVAQAAFSAIEIAAELIDLDKHRGEHPRIGATDVVPFVPISGVTMEECVELARSLGKRVGEELGIPVYLYENAATRPDRKNLEKIRKGEYEKLKEIIQDRVPDFGPACMGTAGATVIGARPPLIAYNVYLSTDDVSIAKNIARSVRQSSGGLPHVKALGMLVEGRAQVSMNLTDYTKTPIAQVVEAIRHEAEGYGVSLHHSELVGLIPQAALVDAAQWYLQLDPFESGQILETRMYFALSEEPSFLEKLSAGTPTPGGGSSAAYAGAMGAALVAMVAHLTMGKKKYAQVKDRMSEIVDRADEIRSSLEQAVVLDAQAFDTVMKAYRMPKGSTAEEEARAEAIEQATRGAAIVPLQIARNAVEVFEMANEVAERGNINAISDAGTAALMARASFNAARLNVEINAREISEGKLAKGWIEEIEDLKEKIKASESRLRNTLDERAGLAL
;
A
#
# COMPACT_ATOMS: atom_id res chain seq x y z
N MET A 1 10.61 6.22 -2.07
CA MET A 1 9.17 6.54 -1.92
C MET A 1 8.34 5.29 -2.22
N ILE A 2 7.33 4.95 -1.41
CA ILE A 2 6.36 3.91 -1.81
C ILE A 2 5.69 4.43 -3.09
N GLN A 3 5.80 3.68 -4.18
CA GLN A 3 5.22 4.07 -5.45
C GLN A 3 3.69 4.13 -5.30
N LYS A 4 3.11 5.29 -5.60
CA LYS A 4 1.66 5.47 -5.63
C LYS A 4 1.09 4.74 -6.84
N ILE A 5 0.25 3.75 -6.60
CA ILE A 5 -0.37 2.92 -7.62
C ILE A 5 -1.88 2.91 -7.37
N ILE A 6 -2.62 3.35 -8.39
CA ILE A 6 -4.07 3.20 -8.48
C ILE A 6 -4.36 2.26 -9.63
N GLU A 7 -5.32 1.36 -9.42
CA GLU A 7 -5.96 0.58 -10.48
C GLU A 7 -7.21 1.32 -10.95
N CYS A 8 -7.37 1.40 -12.27
CA CYS A 8 -8.55 1.94 -12.93
C CYS A 8 -9.14 0.88 -13.86
N ILE A 9 -10.46 0.69 -13.75
CA ILE A 9 -11.17 -0.41 -14.44
C ILE A 9 -12.36 0.13 -15.24
N PRO A 10 -12.17 1.05 -16.21
CA PRO A 10 -13.28 1.60 -16.97
C PRO A 10 -14.03 0.53 -17.77
N ASN A 11 -15.33 0.73 -17.85
CA ASN A 11 -16.28 -0.15 -18.52
C ASN A 11 -16.83 0.58 -19.74
N PHE A 12 -16.62 0.01 -20.92
CA PHE A 12 -17.05 0.58 -22.19
C PHE A 12 -18.20 -0.22 -22.79
N SER A 13 -19.21 0.47 -23.30
CA SER A 13 -20.38 -0.13 -23.96
C SER A 13 -20.05 -0.50 -25.40
N GLU A 14 -19.06 -1.37 -25.59
CA GLU A 14 -18.67 -1.97 -26.87
C GLU A 14 -17.92 -3.28 -26.58
N GLY A 15 -18.37 -4.38 -27.18
CA GLY A 15 -17.77 -5.71 -27.03
C GLY A 15 -17.55 -6.45 -28.35
N ARG A 16 -17.93 -5.85 -29.48
CA ARG A 16 -17.96 -6.51 -30.80
C ARG A 16 -17.03 -5.84 -31.81
N ASN A 17 -17.00 -4.52 -31.83
CA ASN A 17 -16.15 -3.75 -32.74
C ASN A 17 -14.74 -3.60 -32.18
N THR A 18 -13.84 -4.51 -32.59
CA THR A 18 -12.45 -4.51 -32.13
C THR A 18 -11.71 -3.22 -32.44
N ALA A 19 -11.98 -2.56 -33.57
CA ALA A 19 -11.31 -1.31 -33.93
C ALA A 19 -11.63 -0.17 -32.94
N VAL A 20 -12.86 -0.10 -32.43
CA VAL A 20 -13.25 0.88 -31.40
C VAL A 20 -12.54 0.59 -30.09
N ILE A 21 -12.51 -0.68 -29.68
CA ILE A 21 -11.86 -1.09 -28.42
C ILE A 21 -10.34 -0.86 -28.49
N ASP A 22 -9.71 -1.16 -29.63
CA ASP A 22 -8.29 -0.92 -29.87
C ASP A 22 -7.95 0.57 -29.84
N ALA A 23 -8.82 1.43 -30.38
CA ALA A 23 -8.64 2.88 -30.31
C ALA A 23 -8.68 3.40 -28.87
N ILE A 24 -9.63 2.93 -28.05
CA ILE A 24 -9.71 3.26 -26.63
C ILE A 24 -8.47 2.76 -25.88
N GLN A 25 -8.03 1.53 -26.13
CA GLN A 25 -6.84 0.96 -25.53
C GLN A 25 -5.58 1.75 -25.90
N THR A 26 -5.48 2.19 -27.16
CA THR A 26 -4.37 3.02 -27.64
C THR A 26 -4.34 4.38 -26.93
N ALA A 27 -5.50 4.99 -26.70
CA ALA A 27 -5.60 6.26 -25.97
C ALA A 27 -5.14 6.12 -24.51
N ILE A 28 -5.47 5.00 -23.87
CA ILE A 28 -4.98 4.67 -22.52
C ILE A 28 -3.46 4.52 -22.52
N ALA A 29 -2.92 3.71 -23.44
CA ALA A 29 -1.49 3.41 -23.55
C ALA A 29 -0.63 4.63 -23.94
N ALA A 30 -1.21 5.64 -24.57
CA ALA A 30 -0.51 6.86 -24.96
C ALA A 30 -0.09 7.72 -23.75
N THR A 31 -0.70 7.51 -22.57
CA THR A 31 -0.34 8.23 -21.35
C THR A 31 0.88 7.59 -20.70
N ALA A 32 1.94 8.38 -20.51
CA ALA A 32 3.18 7.90 -19.90
C ALA A 32 2.97 7.39 -18.47
N GLY A 33 3.60 6.26 -18.13
CA GLY A 33 3.50 5.65 -16.80
C GLY A 33 2.25 4.79 -16.58
N ILE A 34 1.49 4.52 -17.63
CA ILE A 34 0.36 3.58 -17.59
C ILE A 34 0.82 2.19 -18.00
N HIS A 35 0.37 1.20 -17.24
CA HIS A 35 0.50 -0.21 -17.57
C HIS A 35 -0.89 -0.82 -17.68
N ILE A 36 -1.26 -1.22 -18.89
CA ILE A 36 -2.49 -2.01 -19.12
C ILE A 36 -2.20 -3.44 -18.65
N LEU A 37 -3.04 -3.92 -17.73
CA LEU A 37 -2.91 -5.23 -17.12
C LEU A 37 -3.79 -6.26 -17.80
N ASP A 38 -5.00 -5.87 -18.19
CA ASP A 38 -5.98 -6.77 -18.77
C ASP A 38 -6.96 -6.04 -19.69
N ARG A 39 -7.51 -6.79 -20.64
CA ARG A 39 -8.67 -6.40 -21.43
C ARG A 39 -9.58 -7.62 -21.54
N HIS A 40 -10.80 -7.45 -21.07
CA HIS A 40 -11.85 -8.44 -21.19
C HIS A 40 -13.02 -7.86 -22.00
N SER A 41 -13.38 -8.52 -23.11
CA SER A 41 -14.46 -8.10 -24.00
C SER A 41 -15.46 -9.24 -24.16
N ASP A 42 -16.74 -8.92 -24.07
CA ASP A 42 -17.83 -9.88 -24.18
C ASP A 42 -18.85 -9.42 -25.23
N GLU A 43 -19.10 -10.28 -26.23
CA GLU A 43 -19.95 -9.99 -27.38
C GLU A 43 -21.45 -10.01 -27.05
N ASP A 44 -21.89 -10.87 -26.12
CA ASP A 44 -23.29 -11.01 -25.71
C ASP A 44 -23.69 -9.80 -24.84
N HIS A 45 -22.86 -9.48 -23.86
CA HIS A 45 -22.99 -8.28 -23.04
C HIS A 45 -22.75 -6.99 -23.85
N ASN A 46 -22.07 -7.09 -24.99
CA ASN A 46 -21.60 -5.98 -25.82
C ASN A 46 -20.89 -4.91 -24.97
N ARG A 47 -19.94 -5.38 -24.14
CA ARG A 47 -19.21 -4.59 -23.16
C ARG A 47 -17.75 -5.02 -23.11
N SER A 48 -16.87 -4.05 -22.93
CA SER A 48 -15.45 -4.27 -22.67
C SER A 48 -15.04 -3.63 -21.35
N VAL A 49 -14.16 -4.30 -20.64
CA VAL A 49 -13.52 -3.82 -19.42
C VAL A 49 -12.02 -3.79 -19.68
N ILE A 50 -11.41 -2.63 -19.50
CA ILE A 50 -9.96 -2.48 -19.62
C ILE A 50 -9.42 -2.16 -18.22
N THR A 51 -8.42 -2.89 -17.78
CA THR A 51 -7.80 -2.73 -16.46
C THR A 51 -6.39 -2.20 -16.63
N PHE A 52 -6.07 -1.09 -15.97
CA PHE A 52 -4.72 -0.51 -16.01
C PHE A 52 -4.33 0.13 -14.68
N ILE A 53 -3.02 0.25 -14.47
CA ILE A 53 -2.42 0.86 -13.28
C ILE A 53 -1.45 1.98 -13.64
N GLY A 54 -1.22 2.88 -12.68
CA GLY A 54 -0.24 3.95 -12.78
C GLY A 54 -0.30 4.89 -11.58
N SER A 55 0.42 6.03 -11.65
CA SER A 55 0.29 7.09 -10.66
C SER A 55 -1.10 7.72 -10.71
N PRO A 56 -1.58 8.39 -9.64
CA PRO A 56 -2.91 9.01 -9.63
C PRO A 56 -3.15 9.94 -10.82
N GLU A 57 -2.19 10.79 -11.15
CA GLU A 57 -2.29 11.77 -12.23
C GLU A 57 -2.32 11.10 -13.60
N ALA A 58 -1.42 10.13 -13.83
CA ALA A 58 -1.37 9.38 -15.08
C ALA A 58 -2.68 8.60 -15.31
N VAL A 59 -3.18 7.95 -14.27
CA VAL A 59 -4.40 7.14 -14.33
C VAL A 59 -5.64 7.99 -14.62
N ALA A 60 -5.76 9.17 -14.01
CA ALA A 60 -6.86 10.08 -14.32
C ALA A 60 -6.76 10.64 -15.75
N GLN A 61 -5.55 10.96 -16.23
CA GLN A 61 -5.36 11.44 -17.60
C GLN A 61 -5.71 10.36 -18.62
N ALA A 62 -5.26 9.12 -18.40
CA ALA A 62 -5.58 7.99 -19.28
C ALA A 62 -7.07 7.68 -19.29
N ALA A 63 -7.72 7.70 -18.12
CA ALA A 63 -9.18 7.54 -18.01
C ALA A 63 -9.94 8.64 -18.76
N PHE A 64 -9.50 9.91 -18.65
CA PHE A 64 -10.09 11.01 -19.39
C PHE A 64 -10.00 10.80 -20.90
N SER A 65 -8.81 10.49 -21.43
CA SER A 65 -8.59 10.25 -22.85
C SER A 65 -9.38 9.03 -23.36
N ALA A 66 -9.53 8.00 -22.54
CA ALA A 66 -10.36 6.85 -22.87
C ALA A 66 -11.86 7.21 -22.98
N ILE A 67 -12.36 8.05 -22.06
CA ILE A 67 -13.74 8.54 -22.08
C ILE A 67 -13.99 9.40 -23.32
N GLU A 68 -13.06 10.29 -23.67
CA GLU A 68 -13.12 11.14 -24.85
C GLU A 68 -13.25 10.30 -26.13
N ILE A 69 -12.32 9.36 -26.36
CA ILE A 69 -12.36 8.48 -27.53
C ILE A 69 -13.61 7.58 -27.55
N ALA A 70 -14.02 7.06 -26.40
CA ALA A 70 -15.26 6.27 -26.32
C ALA A 70 -16.49 7.11 -26.68
N ALA A 71 -16.56 8.36 -26.24
CA ALA A 71 -17.68 9.26 -26.54
C ALA A 71 -17.76 9.64 -28.04
N GLU A 72 -16.62 9.68 -28.74
CA GLU A 72 -16.56 9.93 -30.18
C GLU A 72 -16.98 8.70 -31.01
N LEU A 73 -16.58 7.50 -30.56
CA LEU A 73 -16.69 6.28 -31.36
C LEU A 73 -17.92 5.42 -31.05
N ILE A 74 -18.52 5.58 -29.87
CA ILE A 74 -19.67 4.76 -29.42
C ILE A 74 -20.95 5.61 -29.41
N ASP A 75 -21.95 5.16 -30.16
CA ASP A 75 -23.28 5.76 -30.23
C ASP A 75 -24.31 4.86 -29.51
N LEU A 76 -24.75 5.28 -28.31
CA LEU A 76 -25.70 4.50 -27.51
C LEU A 76 -27.09 4.40 -28.12
N ASP A 77 -27.49 5.31 -29.01
CA ASP A 77 -28.79 5.19 -29.68
C ASP A 77 -28.82 3.91 -30.55
N LYS A 78 -27.65 3.45 -31.01
CA LYS A 78 -27.46 2.22 -31.81
C LYS A 78 -26.96 1.02 -30.99
N HIS A 79 -26.44 1.24 -29.78
CA HIS A 79 -25.90 0.17 -28.94
C HIS A 79 -27.02 -0.72 -28.35
N ARG A 80 -26.83 -2.04 -28.40
CA ARG A 80 -27.65 -3.04 -27.71
C ARG A 80 -26.74 -4.12 -27.14
N GLY A 81 -27.00 -4.57 -25.92
CA GLY A 81 -26.28 -5.64 -25.23
C GLY A 81 -27.07 -6.14 -24.03
N GLU A 82 -26.75 -7.32 -23.52
CA GLU A 82 -27.47 -7.90 -22.37
C GLU A 82 -27.11 -7.24 -21.03
N HIS A 83 -25.97 -6.55 -20.97
CA HIS A 83 -25.51 -5.90 -19.75
C HIS A 83 -26.12 -4.49 -19.59
N PRO A 84 -26.69 -4.15 -18.41
CA PRO A 84 -27.22 -2.81 -18.16
C PRO A 84 -26.15 -1.72 -18.29
N ARG A 85 -26.47 -0.66 -19.04
CA ARG A 85 -25.53 0.45 -19.34
C ARG A 85 -26.21 1.80 -19.40
N ILE A 86 -25.49 2.87 -19.08
CA ILE A 86 -25.97 4.26 -19.26
C ILE A 86 -25.03 5.16 -20.06
N GLY A 87 -23.81 4.70 -20.37
CA GLY A 87 -22.75 5.50 -20.99
C GLY A 87 -21.92 4.71 -22.00
N ALA A 88 -21.39 5.38 -23.02
CA ALA A 88 -20.32 4.88 -23.88
C ALA A 88 -19.14 4.40 -23.03
N THR A 89 -18.76 5.24 -22.05
CA THR A 89 -18.07 4.79 -20.83
C THR A 89 -19.09 4.75 -19.70
N ASP A 90 -19.44 3.56 -19.24
CA ASP A 90 -20.55 3.34 -18.33
C ASP A 90 -20.15 3.52 -16.85
N VAL A 91 -19.00 2.97 -16.44
CA VAL A 91 -18.43 3.24 -15.10
C VAL A 91 -16.90 3.28 -15.12
N VAL A 92 -16.32 4.15 -14.31
CA VAL A 92 -14.87 4.33 -14.10
C VAL A 92 -14.56 4.28 -12.60
N PRO A 93 -14.23 3.10 -12.06
CA PRO A 93 -13.76 2.93 -10.70
C PRO A 93 -12.25 3.21 -10.57
N PHE A 94 -11.88 3.90 -9.49
CA PHE A 94 -10.51 3.94 -8.96
C PHE A 94 -10.39 3.06 -7.72
N VAL A 95 -9.35 2.23 -7.68
CA VAL A 95 -9.08 1.30 -6.59
C VAL A 95 -7.66 1.56 -6.07
N PRO A 96 -7.48 1.86 -4.77
CA PRO A 96 -6.14 2.06 -4.20
C PRO A 96 -5.40 0.73 -4.13
N ILE A 97 -4.18 0.66 -4.70
CA ILE A 97 -3.34 -0.55 -4.69
C ILE A 97 -2.14 -0.40 -3.76
N SER A 98 -1.35 0.66 -3.92
CA SER A 98 -0.13 0.88 -3.13
C SER A 98 0.15 2.36 -2.93
N GLY A 99 0.52 2.76 -1.72
CA GLY A 99 0.92 4.14 -1.42
C GLY A 99 -0.18 5.21 -1.59
N VAL A 100 -1.44 4.80 -1.76
CA VAL A 100 -2.58 5.69 -2.02
C VAL A 100 -3.74 5.34 -1.10
N THR A 101 -4.41 6.35 -0.52
CA THR A 101 -5.59 6.16 0.33
C THR A 101 -6.88 6.12 -0.48
N MET A 102 -7.97 5.66 0.16
CA MET A 102 -9.31 5.71 -0.45
C MET A 102 -9.73 7.17 -0.67
N GLU A 103 -9.40 8.07 0.24
CA GLU A 103 -9.71 9.50 0.15
C GLU A 103 -9.04 10.15 -1.07
N GLU A 104 -7.77 9.82 -1.34
CA GLU A 104 -7.07 10.28 -2.55
C GLU A 104 -7.77 9.79 -3.83
N CYS A 105 -8.24 8.53 -3.85
CA CYS A 105 -9.02 8.01 -4.98
C CYS A 105 -10.38 8.72 -5.14
N VAL A 106 -11.03 9.10 -4.03
CA VAL A 106 -12.28 9.87 -4.04
C VAL A 106 -12.06 11.27 -4.61
N GLU A 107 -10.97 11.93 -4.23
CA GLU A 107 -10.60 13.24 -4.79
C GLU A 107 -10.29 13.13 -6.28
N LEU A 108 -9.59 12.08 -6.69
CA LEU A 108 -9.32 11.79 -8.11
C LEU A 108 -10.62 11.58 -8.90
N ALA A 109 -11.55 10.79 -8.38
CA ALA A 109 -12.88 10.57 -8.98
C ALA A 109 -13.66 11.87 -9.17
N ARG A 110 -13.64 12.76 -8.17
CA ARG A 110 -14.30 14.06 -8.23
C ARG A 110 -13.64 14.98 -9.26
N SER A 111 -12.31 15.05 -9.26
CA SER A 111 -11.54 15.87 -10.19
C SER A 111 -11.78 15.43 -11.65
N LEU A 112 -11.66 14.12 -11.92
CA LEU A 112 -11.95 13.57 -13.24
C LEU A 112 -13.41 13.81 -13.64
N GLY A 113 -14.36 13.56 -12.73
CA GLY A 113 -15.78 13.75 -13.02
C GLY A 113 -16.14 15.18 -13.37
N LYS A 114 -15.57 16.15 -12.65
CA LYS A 114 -15.71 17.57 -12.99
C LYS A 114 -15.18 17.87 -14.38
N ARG A 115 -13.96 17.41 -14.67
CA ARG A 115 -13.30 17.63 -15.97
C ARG A 115 -14.07 17.02 -17.13
N VAL A 116 -14.55 15.79 -16.99
CA VAL A 116 -15.40 15.12 -18.01
C VAL A 116 -16.70 15.89 -18.23
N GLY A 117 -17.33 16.37 -17.15
CA GLY A 117 -18.55 17.16 -17.26
C GLY A 117 -18.36 18.51 -17.93
N GLU A 118 -17.26 19.21 -17.64
CA GLU A 118 -16.95 20.55 -18.15
C GLU A 118 -16.36 20.54 -19.57
N GLU A 119 -15.41 19.65 -19.85
CA GLU A 119 -14.67 19.62 -21.12
C GLU A 119 -15.37 18.78 -22.20
N LEU A 120 -15.99 17.65 -21.83
CA LEU A 120 -16.63 16.73 -22.79
C LEU A 120 -18.15 16.92 -22.85
N GLY A 121 -18.75 17.69 -21.92
CA GLY A 121 -20.20 17.90 -21.87
C GLY A 121 -20.99 16.62 -21.54
N ILE A 122 -20.38 15.65 -20.87
CA ILE A 122 -21.00 14.38 -20.51
C ILE A 122 -21.58 14.47 -19.09
N PRO A 123 -22.84 14.08 -18.84
CA PRO A 123 -23.38 13.97 -17.49
C PRO A 123 -22.57 12.96 -16.65
N VAL A 124 -22.11 13.35 -15.46
CA VAL A 124 -21.33 12.49 -14.56
C VAL A 124 -22.04 12.28 -13.24
N TYR A 125 -22.12 11.02 -12.79
CA TYR A 125 -22.59 10.65 -11.46
C TYR A 125 -21.46 10.06 -10.62
N LEU A 126 -21.32 10.51 -9.38
CA LEU A 126 -20.36 9.95 -8.43
C LEU A 126 -20.99 8.79 -7.64
N TYR A 127 -20.27 7.68 -7.51
CA TYR A 127 -20.76 6.47 -6.83
C TYR A 127 -19.78 5.91 -5.77
N GLU A 128 -20.24 4.89 -5.04
CA GLU A 128 -19.52 4.24 -3.93
C GLU A 128 -18.95 5.28 -2.93
N ASN A 129 -17.64 5.23 -2.63
CA ASN A 129 -17.05 6.16 -1.66
C ASN A 129 -16.98 7.61 -2.16
N ALA A 130 -17.11 7.83 -3.47
CA ALA A 130 -17.14 9.17 -4.05
C ALA A 130 -18.55 9.78 -4.07
N ALA A 131 -19.59 8.99 -3.81
CA ALA A 131 -20.98 9.43 -3.88
C ALA A 131 -21.24 10.63 -2.96
N THR A 132 -21.82 11.69 -3.54
CA THR A 132 -22.24 12.91 -2.82
C THR A 132 -23.55 12.70 -2.07
N ARG A 133 -24.33 11.69 -2.44
CA ARG A 133 -25.63 11.37 -1.88
C ARG A 133 -25.76 9.87 -1.57
N PRO A 134 -26.47 9.49 -0.49
CA PRO A 134 -26.63 8.08 -0.12
C PRO A 134 -27.29 7.20 -1.19
N ASP A 135 -28.21 7.76 -1.99
CA ASP A 135 -28.91 7.04 -3.06
C ASP A 135 -28.02 6.71 -4.27
N ARG A 136 -26.85 7.35 -4.38
CA ARG A 136 -25.86 7.14 -5.46
C ARG A 136 -24.74 6.17 -5.08
N LYS A 137 -24.66 5.71 -3.83
CA LYS A 137 -23.64 4.73 -3.44
C LYS A 137 -23.70 3.45 -4.29
N ASN A 138 -24.91 2.93 -4.54
CA ASN A 138 -25.09 1.73 -5.34
C ASN A 138 -25.24 2.06 -6.84
N LEU A 139 -24.31 1.56 -7.66
CA LEU A 139 -24.32 1.65 -9.12
C LEU A 139 -25.64 1.21 -9.77
N GLU A 140 -26.26 0.14 -9.30
CA GLU A 140 -27.53 -0.41 -9.83
C GLU A 140 -28.68 0.60 -9.68
N LYS A 141 -28.65 1.39 -8.60
CA LYS A 141 -29.65 2.45 -8.40
C LYS A 141 -29.44 3.56 -9.42
N ILE A 142 -28.19 3.96 -9.68
CA ILE A 142 -27.88 4.97 -10.71
C ILE A 142 -28.35 4.47 -12.08
N ARG A 143 -27.97 3.25 -12.46
CA ARG A 143 -28.30 2.60 -13.74
C ARG A 143 -29.75 2.16 -13.91
N LYS A 144 -30.62 2.39 -12.91
CA LYS A 144 -32.01 1.93 -12.97
C LYS A 144 -32.74 2.52 -14.18
N GLY A 145 -33.13 1.64 -15.11
CA GLY A 145 -33.80 2.01 -16.36
C GLY A 145 -32.85 2.32 -17.52
N GLU A 146 -31.54 2.13 -17.32
CA GLU A 146 -30.51 2.22 -18.35
C GLU A 146 -30.48 3.57 -19.10
N TYR A 147 -29.85 3.59 -20.28
CA TYR A 147 -29.69 4.78 -21.12
C TYR A 147 -31.04 5.42 -21.47
N GLU A 148 -31.99 4.63 -21.94
CA GLU A 148 -33.26 5.09 -22.50
C GLU A 148 -34.09 5.84 -21.46
N LYS A 149 -34.26 5.26 -20.27
CA LYS A 149 -35.05 5.91 -19.22
C LYS A 149 -34.31 7.10 -18.64
N LEU A 150 -32.98 7.02 -18.48
CA LEU A 150 -32.21 8.13 -17.92
C LEU A 150 -32.29 9.37 -18.83
N LYS A 151 -32.31 9.19 -20.15
CA LYS A 151 -32.54 10.26 -21.14
C LYS A 151 -33.84 11.03 -20.91
N GLU A 152 -34.89 10.37 -20.46
CA GLU A 152 -36.18 11.00 -20.16
C GLU A 152 -36.19 11.73 -18.80
N ILE A 153 -35.54 11.14 -17.78
CA ILE A 153 -35.67 11.59 -16.37
C ILE A 153 -34.43 12.30 -15.82
N ILE A 154 -33.44 12.61 -16.66
CA ILE A 154 -32.17 13.22 -16.21
C ILE A 154 -32.37 14.57 -15.51
N GLN A 155 -33.43 15.31 -15.86
CA GLN A 155 -33.81 16.55 -15.19
C GLN A 155 -34.23 16.32 -13.72
N ASP A 156 -34.85 15.17 -13.44
CA ASP A 156 -35.20 14.76 -12.07
C ASP A 156 -34.01 14.09 -11.35
N ARG A 157 -33.12 13.47 -12.12
CA ARG A 157 -31.90 12.80 -11.64
C ARG A 157 -30.66 13.60 -12.02
N VAL A 158 -30.60 14.87 -11.62
CA VAL A 158 -29.52 15.80 -11.97
C VAL A 158 -28.12 15.21 -11.71
N PRO A 159 -27.17 15.23 -12.66
CA PRO A 159 -25.82 14.70 -12.46
C PRO A 159 -25.03 15.50 -11.41
N ASP A 160 -23.93 14.92 -10.90
CA ASP A 160 -22.99 15.63 -10.02
C ASP A 160 -22.18 16.68 -10.78
N PHE A 161 -21.80 16.36 -12.02
CA PHE A 161 -21.10 17.27 -12.93
C PHE A 161 -21.62 17.13 -14.36
N GLY A 162 -21.35 18.14 -15.18
CA GLY A 162 -21.82 18.18 -16.58
C GLY A 162 -23.30 18.55 -16.71
N PRO A 163 -23.82 18.56 -17.95
CA PRO A 163 -25.17 19.03 -18.22
C PRO A 163 -26.21 18.01 -17.80
N ALA A 164 -27.40 18.47 -17.40
CA ALA A 164 -28.56 17.59 -17.16
C ALA A 164 -29.26 17.18 -18.48
N CYS A 165 -28.49 16.82 -19.52
CA CYS A 165 -29.02 16.34 -20.79
C CYS A 165 -28.16 15.18 -21.34
N MET A 166 -28.80 14.17 -21.91
CA MET A 166 -28.11 12.99 -22.44
C MET A 166 -27.80 13.16 -23.93
N GLY A 167 -26.52 13.04 -24.28
CA GLY A 167 -26.07 12.88 -25.68
C GLY A 167 -26.05 11.42 -26.15
N THR A 168 -25.44 11.16 -27.30
CA THR A 168 -25.21 9.81 -27.84
C THR A 168 -24.19 9.03 -27.01
N ALA A 169 -23.27 9.71 -26.33
CA ALA A 169 -22.31 9.11 -25.39
C ALA A 169 -22.94 8.71 -24.04
N GLY A 170 -24.18 9.13 -23.76
CA GLY A 170 -24.86 8.84 -22.50
C GLY A 170 -24.29 9.57 -21.29
N ALA A 171 -24.24 8.90 -20.14
CA ALA A 171 -23.73 9.41 -18.87
C ALA A 171 -22.66 8.48 -18.31
N THR A 172 -21.67 9.04 -17.63
CA THR A 172 -20.55 8.28 -17.05
C THR A 172 -20.66 8.23 -15.53
N VAL A 173 -20.52 7.05 -14.93
CA VAL A 173 -20.42 6.91 -13.47
C VAL A 173 -18.97 6.85 -13.05
N ILE A 174 -18.51 7.68 -12.12
CA ILE A 174 -17.11 7.70 -11.67
C ILE A 174 -17.06 7.55 -10.15
N GLY A 175 -16.13 6.77 -9.63
CA GLY A 175 -16.01 6.66 -8.18
C GLY A 175 -14.79 5.91 -7.70
N ALA A 176 -14.72 5.75 -6.39
CA ALA A 176 -13.64 5.04 -5.72
C ALA A 176 -14.22 3.92 -4.86
N ARG A 177 -13.60 2.75 -4.89
CA ARG A 177 -14.06 1.57 -4.15
C ARG A 177 -12.91 0.62 -3.83
N PRO A 178 -13.08 -0.28 -2.84
CA PRO A 178 -12.14 -1.40 -2.66
C PRO A 178 -12.09 -2.31 -3.90
N PRO A 179 -11.09 -3.22 -3.97
CA PRO A 179 -11.05 -4.28 -4.96
C PRO A 179 -12.37 -5.07 -4.96
N LEU A 180 -12.82 -5.44 -6.15
CA LEU A 180 -14.06 -6.19 -6.36
C LEU A 180 -13.73 -7.36 -7.25
N ILE A 181 -14.29 -8.53 -6.93
CA ILE A 181 -14.13 -9.72 -7.75
C ILE A 181 -15.42 -9.94 -8.53
N ALA A 182 -15.34 -9.86 -9.86
CA ALA A 182 -16.43 -10.23 -10.75
C ALA A 182 -16.27 -11.71 -11.12
N TYR A 183 -17.20 -12.54 -10.67
CA TYR A 183 -17.10 -13.99 -10.77
C TYR A 183 -18.44 -14.56 -11.25
N ASN A 184 -18.39 -15.35 -12.31
CA ASN A 184 -19.56 -15.95 -12.92
C ASN A 184 -19.54 -17.46 -12.68
N VAL A 185 -20.69 -18.03 -12.37
CA VAL A 185 -20.85 -19.47 -12.19
C VAL A 185 -21.88 -19.99 -13.19
N TYR A 186 -21.43 -20.82 -14.12
CA TYR A 186 -22.29 -21.46 -15.12
C TYR A 186 -22.90 -22.74 -14.55
N LEU A 187 -24.20 -22.91 -14.80
CA LEU A 187 -24.95 -24.09 -14.40
C LEU A 187 -25.00 -25.11 -15.54
N SER A 188 -25.32 -26.36 -15.22
CA SER A 188 -25.49 -27.46 -16.17
C SER A 188 -26.81 -27.40 -16.96
N THR A 189 -27.52 -26.27 -16.93
CA THR A 189 -28.84 -26.05 -17.52
C THR A 189 -28.85 -24.75 -18.33
N ASP A 190 -29.77 -24.63 -19.27
CA ASP A 190 -30.11 -23.40 -20.01
C ASP A 190 -31.31 -22.66 -19.39
N ASP A 191 -31.92 -23.21 -18.33
CA ASP A 191 -33.04 -22.57 -17.64
C ASP A 191 -32.57 -21.40 -16.77
N VAL A 192 -32.70 -20.20 -17.33
CA VAL A 192 -32.39 -18.92 -16.68
C VAL A 192 -33.19 -18.69 -15.40
N SER A 193 -34.39 -19.28 -15.28
CA SER A 193 -35.22 -19.10 -14.09
C SER A 193 -34.53 -19.66 -12.83
N ILE A 194 -33.79 -20.76 -12.99
CA ILE A 194 -32.99 -21.38 -11.94
C ILE A 194 -31.86 -20.42 -11.53
N ALA A 195 -31.07 -19.93 -12.48
CA ALA A 195 -30.01 -18.96 -12.18
C ALA A 195 -30.54 -17.69 -11.51
N LYS A 196 -31.70 -17.18 -11.93
CA LYS A 196 -32.35 -16.00 -11.30
C LYS A 196 -32.77 -16.27 -9.86
N ASN A 197 -33.24 -17.47 -9.56
CA ASN A 197 -33.63 -17.85 -8.19
C ASN A 197 -32.40 -18.03 -7.30
N ILE A 198 -31.35 -18.70 -7.79
CA ILE A 198 -30.09 -18.86 -7.05
C ILE A 198 -29.45 -17.50 -6.79
N ALA A 199 -29.34 -16.64 -7.81
CA ALA A 199 -28.83 -15.27 -7.67
C ALA A 199 -29.61 -14.46 -6.62
N ARG A 200 -30.94 -14.64 -6.54
CA ARG A 200 -31.78 -14.01 -5.51
C ARG A 200 -31.47 -14.57 -4.12
N SER A 201 -31.22 -15.86 -3.97
CA SER A 201 -30.88 -16.47 -2.68
C SER A 201 -29.54 -15.95 -2.15
N VAL A 202 -28.51 -15.87 -2.99
CA VAL A 202 -27.15 -15.56 -2.53
C VAL A 202 -26.85 -14.06 -2.38
N ARG A 203 -27.58 -13.16 -3.05
CA ARG A 203 -27.27 -11.72 -3.02
C ARG A 203 -27.75 -11.01 -1.76
N GLN A 204 -26.95 -10.08 -1.26
CA GLN A 204 -27.24 -9.27 -0.08
C GLN A 204 -28.56 -8.50 -0.18
N SER A 205 -28.88 -7.96 -1.36
CA SER A 205 -30.09 -7.14 -1.56
C SER A 205 -31.40 -7.89 -1.35
N SER A 206 -31.35 -9.23 -1.28
CA SER A 206 -32.49 -10.11 -1.01
C SER A 206 -32.35 -10.86 0.33
N GLY A 207 -31.40 -10.46 1.18
CA GLY A 207 -31.14 -11.07 2.49
C GLY A 207 -30.12 -12.21 2.48
N GLY A 208 -29.46 -12.45 1.35
CA GLY A 208 -28.41 -13.45 1.20
C GLY A 208 -27.07 -13.03 1.83
N LEU A 209 -25.98 -13.51 1.24
CA LEU A 209 -24.64 -13.31 1.76
C LEU A 209 -24.26 -11.82 1.73
N PRO A 210 -23.62 -11.29 2.79
CA PRO A 210 -23.15 -9.91 2.81
C PRO A 210 -22.09 -9.70 1.73
N HIS A 211 -21.97 -8.49 1.21
CA HIS A 211 -21.01 -8.09 0.18
C HIS A 211 -21.11 -8.83 -1.16
N VAL A 212 -22.18 -9.59 -1.40
CA VAL A 212 -22.47 -10.27 -2.67
C VAL A 212 -23.60 -9.57 -3.41
N LYS A 213 -23.34 -9.18 -4.65
CA LYS A 213 -24.35 -8.77 -5.63
C LYS A 213 -24.43 -9.86 -6.69
N ALA A 214 -25.62 -10.30 -7.08
CA ALA A 214 -25.77 -11.36 -8.08
C ALA A 214 -27.00 -11.19 -8.98
N LEU A 215 -26.85 -11.64 -10.23
CA LEU A 215 -27.87 -11.68 -11.27
C LEU A 215 -27.85 -13.04 -11.98
N GLY A 216 -29.01 -13.51 -12.42
CA GLY A 216 -29.14 -14.71 -13.25
C GLY A 216 -29.45 -14.36 -14.70
N MET A 217 -28.69 -14.91 -15.64
CA MET A 217 -28.79 -14.63 -17.06
C MET A 217 -28.50 -15.86 -17.94
N LEU A 218 -28.76 -15.74 -19.25
CA LEU A 218 -28.43 -16.75 -20.26
C LEU A 218 -27.23 -16.25 -21.05
N VAL A 219 -26.14 -17.00 -21.06
CA VAL A 219 -24.93 -16.64 -21.83
C VAL A 219 -24.50 -17.89 -22.59
N GLU A 220 -24.26 -17.77 -23.90
CA GLU A 220 -23.89 -18.89 -24.77
C GLU A 220 -24.81 -20.13 -24.64
N GLY A 221 -26.11 -19.91 -24.44
CA GLY A 221 -27.09 -20.99 -24.28
C GLY A 221 -27.02 -21.73 -22.94
N ARG A 222 -26.37 -21.15 -21.91
CA ARG A 222 -26.30 -21.72 -20.55
C ARG A 222 -26.75 -20.69 -19.51
N ALA A 223 -27.44 -21.17 -18.48
CA ALA A 223 -27.83 -20.36 -17.34
C ALA A 223 -26.59 -20.05 -16.49
N GLN A 224 -26.39 -18.78 -16.16
CA GLN A 224 -25.23 -18.27 -15.44
C GLN A 224 -25.68 -17.44 -14.25
N VAL A 225 -25.06 -17.66 -13.09
CA VAL A 225 -25.13 -16.78 -11.92
C VAL A 225 -23.93 -15.84 -11.99
N SER A 226 -24.13 -14.63 -12.51
CA SER A 226 -23.12 -13.58 -12.53
C SER A 226 -23.10 -12.86 -11.19
N MET A 227 -21.93 -12.68 -10.57
CA MET A 227 -21.83 -12.05 -9.26
C MET A 227 -20.64 -11.10 -9.13
N ASN A 228 -20.80 -10.12 -8.24
CA ASN A 228 -19.76 -9.20 -7.82
C ASN A 228 -19.58 -9.32 -6.30
N LEU A 229 -18.39 -9.73 -5.88
CA LEU A 229 -17.97 -9.73 -4.47
C LEU A 229 -17.33 -8.37 -4.17
N THR A 230 -18.08 -7.52 -3.49
CA THR A 230 -17.67 -6.15 -3.16
C THR A 230 -16.67 -6.06 -2.00
N ASP A 231 -16.56 -7.15 -1.22
CA ASP A 231 -15.54 -7.32 -0.17
C ASP A 231 -15.33 -8.82 0.06
N TYR A 232 -14.32 -9.37 -0.62
CA TYR A 232 -13.98 -10.79 -0.55
C TYR A 232 -13.37 -11.19 0.80
N THR A 233 -12.89 -10.23 1.60
CA THR A 233 -12.30 -10.50 2.92
C THR A 233 -13.38 -10.77 3.97
N LYS A 234 -14.61 -10.28 3.73
CA LYS A 234 -15.78 -10.54 4.57
C LYS A 234 -16.58 -11.74 4.11
N THR A 235 -16.69 -11.92 2.80
CA THR A 235 -17.38 -13.07 2.20
C THR A 235 -16.45 -13.72 1.18
N PRO A 236 -15.69 -14.75 1.57
CA PRO A 236 -14.73 -15.42 0.70
C PRO A 236 -15.39 -16.08 -0.50
N ILE A 237 -14.69 -16.08 -1.64
CA ILE A 237 -15.24 -16.57 -2.91
C ILE A 237 -15.66 -18.04 -2.85
N ALA A 238 -14.90 -18.88 -2.14
CA ALA A 238 -15.21 -20.29 -1.97
C ALA A 238 -16.57 -20.51 -1.27
N GLN A 239 -16.89 -19.68 -0.27
CA GLN A 239 -18.18 -19.79 0.43
C GLN A 239 -19.35 -19.41 -0.46
N VAL A 240 -19.19 -18.38 -1.31
CA VAL A 240 -20.25 -17.99 -2.25
C VAL A 240 -20.47 -19.07 -3.30
N VAL A 241 -19.39 -19.65 -3.84
CA VAL A 241 -19.47 -20.75 -4.81
C VAL A 241 -20.13 -21.99 -4.20
N GLU A 242 -19.80 -22.34 -2.95
CA GLU A 242 -20.47 -23.45 -2.26
C GLU A 242 -21.94 -23.16 -1.93
N ALA A 243 -22.30 -21.92 -1.60
CA ALA A 243 -23.71 -21.54 -1.44
C ALA A 243 -24.48 -21.69 -2.76
N ILE A 244 -23.90 -21.28 -3.89
CA ILE A 244 -24.47 -21.47 -5.22
C ILE A 244 -24.58 -22.97 -5.56
N ARG A 245 -23.57 -23.77 -5.21
CA ARG A 245 -23.58 -25.22 -5.38
C ARG A 245 -24.73 -25.87 -4.63
N HIS A 246 -24.89 -25.52 -3.35
CA HIS A 246 -25.96 -26.06 -2.52
C HIS A 246 -27.35 -25.67 -3.05
N GLU A 247 -27.54 -24.42 -3.45
CA GLU A 247 -28.81 -23.97 -4.06
C GLU A 247 -29.09 -24.69 -5.38
N ALA A 248 -28.08 -24.86 -6.23
CA ALA A 248 -28.18 -25.58 -7.51
C ALA A 248 -28.62 -27.05 -7.32
N GLU A 249 -28.07 -27.74 -6.33
CA GLU A 249 -28.45 -29.13 -6.00
C GLU A 249 -29.94 -29.26 -5.68
N GLY A 250 -30.54 -28.24 -5.04
CA GLY A 250 -31.98 -28.20 -4.76
C GLY A 250 -32.86 -28.18 -6.02
N TYR A 251 -32.33 -27.75 -7.16
CA TYR A 251 -33.00 -27.80 -8.47
C TYR A 251 -32.59 -29.02 -9.30
N GLY A 252 -31.76 -29.92 -8.78
CA GLY A 252 -31.22 -31.07 -9.51
C GLY A 252 -30.24 -30.68 -10.62
N VAL A 253 -29.63 -29.50 -10.53
CA VAL A 253 -28.60 -29.02 -11.47
C VAL A 253 -27.25 -28.93 -10.77
N SER A 254 -26.17 -29.02 -11.54
CA SER A 254 -24.81 -28.87 -11.01
C SER A 254 -24.16 -27.61 -11.57
N LEU A 255 -23.05 -27.21 -10.94
CA LEU A 255 -22.16 -26.22 -11.52
C LEU A 255 -21.40 -26.89 -12.68
N HIS A 256 -21.35 -26.23 -13.82
CA HIS A 256 -20.57 -26.69 -14.97
C HIS A 256 -19.12 -26.20 -14.86
N HIS A 257 -18.94 -24.90 -14.73
CA HIS A 257 -17.65 -24.24 -14.55
C HIS A 257 -17.88 -22.81 -14.03
N SER A 258 -16.80 -22.13 -13.68
CA SER A 258 -16.82 -20.73 -13.29
C SER A 258 -15.88 -19.93 -14.16
N GLU A 259 -16.15 -18.63 -14.27
CA GLU A 259 -15.37 -17.67 -15.03
C GLU A 259 -15.04 -16.48 -14.13
N LEU A 260 -13.79 -16.04 -14.16
CA LEU A 260 -13.35 -14.78 -13.57
C LEU A 260 -13.40 -13.70 -14.66
N VAL A 261 -14.08 -12.58 -14.38
CA VAL A 261 -14.08 -11.42 -15.25
C VAL A 261 -13.02 -10.43 -14.77
N GLY A 262 -11.94 -10.32 -15.54
CA GLY A 262 -10.79 -9.47 -15.21
C GLY A 262 -9.80 -10.14 -14.25
N LEU A 263 -9.26 -9.36 -13.32
CA LEU A 263 -8.23 -9.79 -12.37
C LEU A 263 -8.81 -10.07 -10.98
N ILE A 264 -8.09 -10.88 -10.21
CA ILE A 264 -8.45 -11.24 -8.83
C ILE A 264 -7.28 -10.96 -7.87
N PRO A 265 -7.53 -10.39 -6.68
CA PRO A 265 -6.50 -10.29 -5.65
C PRO A 265 -5.99 -11.66 -5.22
N GLN A 266 -4.66 -11.82 -5.13
CA GLN A 266 -4.04 -13.09 -4.73
C GLN A 266 -4.58 -13.64 -3.41
N ALA A 267 -4.87 -12.77 -2.43
CA ALA A 267 -5.41 -13.15 -1.13
C ALA A 267 -6.73 -13.95 -1.27
N ALA A 268 -7.61 -13.58 -2.20
CA ALA A 268 -8.86 -14.31 -2.42
C ALA A 268 -8.64 -15.74 -2.91
N LEU A 269 -7.58 -15.98 -3.69
CA LEU A 269 -7.19 -17.32 -4.14
C LEU A 269 -6.53 -18.13 -3.02
N VAL A 270 -5.72 -17.49 -2.18
CA VAL A 270 -5.15 -18.11 -0.97
C VAL A 270 -6.25 -18.59 -0.05
N ASP A 271 -7.24 -17.74 0.25
CA ASP A 271 -8.39 -18.08 1.09
C ASP A 271 -9.20 -19.25 0.51
N ALA A 272 -9.41 -19.25 -0.82
CA ALA A 272 -10.08 -20.35 -1.50
C ALA A 272 -9.26 -21.65 -1.45
N ALA A 273 -7.94 -21.58 -1.59
CA ALA A 273 -7.06 -22.73 -1.49
C ALA A 273 -7.06 -23.31 -0.07
N GLN A 274 -6.97 -22.47 0.97
CA GLN A 274 -7.14 -22.89 2.36
C GLN A 274 -8.47 -23.63 2.56
N TRP A 275 -9.57 -23.06 2.05
CA TRP A 275 -10.90 -23.66 2.18
C TRP A 275 -11.02 -25.03 1.52
N TYR A 276 -10.65 -25.15 0.24
CA TYR A 276 -10.86 -26.40 -0.49
C TYR A 276 -9.82 -27.47 -0.18
N LEU A 277 -8.58 -27.08 0.10
CA LEU A 277 -7.47 -28.01 0.36
C LEU A 277 -7.22 -28.26 1.85
N GLN A 278 -7.90 -27.53 2.74
CA GLN A 278 -7.77 -27.65 4.20
C GLN A 278 -6.33 -27.42 4.68
N LEU A 279 -5.65 -26.43 4.09
CA LEU A 279 -4.28 -26.08 4.45
C LEU A 279 -4.28 -25.12 5.66
N ASP A 280 -3.68 -25.54 6.77
CA ASP A 280 -3.58 -24.75 8.01
C ASP A 280 -2.26 -25.00 8.75
N PRO A 281 -1.39 -23.98 8.96
CA PRO A 281 -1.46 -22.64 8.37
C PRO A 281 -0.96 -22.64 6.91
N PHE A 282 -1.58 -21.85 6.06
CA PHE A 282 -1.08 -21.57 4.71
C PHE A 282 -1.08 -20.07 4.44
N GLU A 283 0.09 -19.51 4.15
CA GLU A 283 0.24 -18.07 3.94
C GLU A 283 0.73 -17.78 2.52
N SER A 284 0.49 -16.55 2.03
CA SER A 284 0.99 -16.10 0.72
C SER A 284 2.51 -16.20 0.61
N GLY A 285 3.23 -16.09 1.73
CA GLY A 285 4.66 -16.33 1.81
C GLY A 285 5.08 -17.76 1.51
N GLN A 286 4.19 -18.73 1.39
CA GLN A 286 4.51 -20.09 0.94
C GLN A 286 4.29 -20.27 -0.58
N ILE A 287 3.81 -19.24 -1.29
CA ILE A 287 3.70 -19.23 -2.75
C ILE A 287 5.07 -18.86 -3.34
N LEU A 288 5.60 -19.74 -4.20
CA LEU A 288 6.95 -19.62 -4.75
C LEU A 288 7.12 -18.30 -5.53
N GLU A 289 6.19 -17.98 -6.42
CA GLU A 289 6.21 -16.78 -7.26
C GLU A 289 6.16 -15.52 -6.41
N THR A 290 5.36 -15.51 -5.33
CA THR A 290 5.32 -14.40 -4.37
C THR A 290 6.67 -14.22 -3.70
N ARG A 291 7.29 -15.31 -3.21
CA ARG A 291 8.64 -15.23 -2.63
C ARG A 291 9.69 -14.79 -3.63
N MET A 292 9.64 -15.29 -4.86
CA MET A 292 10.55 -14.89 -5.93
C MET A 292 10.41 -13.41 -6.22
N TYR A 293 9.18 -12.89 -6.34
CA TYR A 293 8.92 -11.47 -6.57
C TYR A 293 9.53 -10.62 -5.45
N PHE A 294 9.27 -10.95 -4.19
CA PHE A 294 9.87 -10.21 -3.07
C PHE A 294 11.39 -10.32 -3.01
N ALA A 295 11.96 -11.49 -3.32
CA ALA A 295 13.40 -11.69 -3.32
C ALA A 295 14.11 -10.94 -4.47
N LEU A 296 13.40 -10.67 -5.57
CA LEU A 296 13.91 -9.97 -6.75
C LEU A 296 13.55 -8.48 -6.77
N SER A 297 12.67 -8.01 -5.89
CA SER A 297 12.29 -6.60 -5.79
C SER A 297 13.32 -5.84 -4.97
N GLU A 298 13.88 -4.76 -5.52
CA GLU A 298 14.76 -3.86 -4.76
C GLU A 298 13.90 -2.99 -3.82
N GLU A 299 14.08 -3.14 -2.51
CA GLU A 299 13.50 -2.18 -1.56
C GLU A 299 14.18 -0.80 -1.73
N PRO A 300 13.42 0.30 -1.63
CA PRO A 300 14.02 1.63 -1.64
C PRO A 300 15.03 1.74 -0.49
N SER A 301 16.21 2.24 -0.82
CA SER A 301 17.32 2.40 0.12
C SER A 301 16.89 3.26 1.32
N PHE A 302 17.60 3.11 2.45
CA PHE A 302 17.37 3.95 3.62
C PHE A 302 17.42 5.45 3.27
N LEU A 303 18.35 5.86 2.40
CA LEU A 303 18.50 7.26 2.00
C LEU A 303 17.29 7.79 1.20
N GLU A 304 16.71 6.97 0.32
CA GLU A 304 15.49 7.32 -0.41
C GLU A 304 14.25 7.37 0.50
N LYS A 305 14.22 6.55 1.55
CA LYS A 305 13.19 6.61 2.60
C LYS A 305 13.37 7.88 3.44
N LEU A 306 14.61 8.22 3.83
CA LEU A 306 14.94 9.39 4.65
C LEU A 306 14.70 10.72 3.91
N SER A 307 14.96 10.78 2.60
CA SER A 307 14.75 11.99 1.80
C SER A 307 13.29 12.18 1.36
N ALA A 308 12.38 11.27 1.73
CA ALA A 308 10.97 11.39 1.41
C ALA A 308 10.32 12.51 2.24
N GLY A 309 9.26 13.14 1.70
CA GLY A 309 8.46 14.13 2.42
C GLY A 309 7.55 13.53 3.51
N THR A 310 8.00 12.48 4.20
CA THR A 310 7.27 11.76 5.24
C THR A 310 7.91 12.00 6.61
N PRO A 311 7.14 11.94 7.72
CA PRO A 311 7.69 12.16 9.06
C PRO A 311 8.73 11.12 9.52
N THR A 312 8.69 9.91 8.96
CA THR A 312 9.62 8.81 9.26
C THR A 312 10.11 8.15 7.95
N PRO A 313 11.33 7.58 7.92
CA PRO A 313 12.37 7.64 8.96
C PRO A 313 12.94 9.06 9.13
N GLY A 314 13.35 9.41 10.36
CA GLY A 314 13.77 10.77 10.73
C GLY A 314 15.15 10.85 11.38
N GLY A 315 15.32 11.81 12.29
CA GLY A 315 16.61 12.07 12.96
C GLY A 315 17.11 10.92 13.85
N GLY A 316 16.22 10.28 14.62
CA GLY A 316 16.57 9.12 15.45
C GLY A 316 16.97 7.90 14.61
N SER A 317 16.20 7.62 13.57
CA SER A 317 16.49 6.57 12.58
C SER A 317 17.83 6.81 11.87
N SER A 318 18.16 8.07 11.57
CA SER A 318 19.45 8.47 10.98
C SER A 318 20.61 8.29 11.98
N ALA A 319 20.38 8.59 13.25
CA ALA A 319 21.37 8.35 14.31
C ALA A 319 21.72 6.85 14.39
N ALA A 320 20.69 6.00 14.47
CA ALA A 320 20.87 4.55 14.50
C ALA A 320 21.63 4.04 13.27
N TYR A 321 21.24 4.48 12.06
CA TYR A 321 21.89 4.08 10.82
C TYR A 321 23.36 4.52 10.77
N ALA A 322 23.69 5.74 11.22
CA ALA A 322 25.07 6.21 11.34
C ALA A 322 25.90 5.34 12.30
N GLY A 323 25.34 4.98 13.46
CA GLY A 323 26.00 4.10 14.41
C GLY A 323 26.24 2.70 13.84
N ALA A 324 25.27 2.15 13.10
CA ALA A 324 25.38 0.84 12.45
C ALA A 324 26.51 0.84 11.39
N MET A 325 26.62 1.91 10.60
CA MET A 325 27.76 2.09 9.68
C MET A 325 29.10 2.13 10.44
N GLY A 326 29.15 2.81 11.59
CA GLY A 326 30.33 2.82 12.45
C GLY A 326 30.71 1.41 12.96
N ALA A 327 29.74 0.65 13.47
CA ALA A 327 29.94 -0.72 13.93
C ALA A 327 30.42 -1.65 12.81
N ALA A 328 29.84 -1.52 11.61
CA ALA A 328 30.27 -2.28 10.44
C ALA A 328 31.73 -1.99 10.04
N LEU A 329 32.16 -0.73 10.11
CA LEU A 329 33.56 -0.36 9.86
C LEU A 329 34.50 -0.93 10.93
N VAL A 330 34.11 -0.91 12.21
CA VAL A 330 34.89 -1.57 13.29
C VAL A 330 35.08 -3.06 12.99
N ALA A 331 34.00 -3.77 12.68
CA ALA A 331 34.06 -5.19 12.33
C ALA A 331 34.97 -5.42 11.11
N MET A 332 34.81 -4.64 10.04
CA MET A 332 35.65 -4.71 8.85
C MET A 332 37.15 -4.57 9.18
N VAL A 333 37.53 -3.57 9.98
CA VAL A 333 38.93 -3.36 10.39
C VAL A 333 39.45 -4.55 11.20
N ALA A 334 38.65 -5.10 12.11
CA ALA A 334 39.00 -6.27 12.90
C ALA A 334 39.19 -7.54 12.02
N HIS A 335 38.30 -7.79 11.04
CA HIS A 335 38.46 -8.86 10.05
C HIS A 335 39.75 -8.71 9.24
N LEU A 336 40.02 -7.51 8.72
CA LEU A 336 41.24 -7.22 7.96
C LEU A 336 42.50 -7.39 8.81
N THR A 337 42.40 -7.15 10.11
CA THR A 337 43.49 -7.35 11.08
C THR A 337 43.77 -8.84 11.28
N MET A 338 42.75 -9.64 11.55
CA MET A 338 42.87 -11.10 11.73
C MET A 338 43.42 -11.81 10.48
N GLY A 339 43.15 -11.28 9.29
CA GLY A 339 43.65 -11.81 8.03
C GLY A 339 45.16 -11.65 7.81
N LYS A 340 45.91 -10.97 8.68
CA LYS A 340 47.35 -10.72 8.52
C LYS A 340 48.18 -11.37 9.63
N LYS A 341 49.18 -12.17 9.23
CA LYS A 341 50.12 -12.85 10.15
C LYS A 341 50.79 -11.92 11.17
N LYS A 342 51.07 -10.66 10.80
CA LYS A 342 51.72 -9.67 11.66
C LYS A 342 50.89 -9.21 12.88
N TYR A 343 49.60 -9.55 12.91
CA TYR A 343 48.67 -9.23 14.00
C TYR A 343 48.16 -10.47 14.74
N ALA A 344 48.85 -11.61 14.62
CA ALA A 344 48.43 -12.87 15.24
C ALA A 344 48.19 -12.74 16.76
N GLN A 345 48.97 -11.89 17.44
CA GLN A 345 48.89 -11.63 18.87
C GLN A 345 47.61 -10.90 19.33
N VAL A 346 46.89 -10.23 18.41
CA VAL A 346 45.61 -9.57 18.73
C VAL A 346 44.42 -10.28 18.11
N LYS A 347 44.63 -11.45 17.48
CA LYS A 347 43.61 -12.15 16.72
C LYS A 347 42.35 -12.46 17.56
N ASP A 348 42.55 -13.03 18.75
CA ASP A 348 41.42 -13.42 19.61
C ASP A 348 40.62 -12.18 20.05
N ARG A 349 41.31 -11.10 20.43
CA ARG A 349 40.67 -9.83 20.78
C ARG A 349 39.91 -9.21 19.60
N MET A 350 40.46 -9.30 18.38
CA MET A 350 39.77 -8.83 17.18
C MET A 350 38.53 -9.66 16.89
N SER A 351 38.53 -10.97 17.17
CA SER A 351 37.33 -11.81 17.06
C SER A 351 36.24 -11.36 18.03
N GLU A 352 36.58 -11.09 19.29
CA GLU A 352 35.63 -10.56 20.28
C GLU A 352 35.04 -9.21 19.85
N ILE A 353 35.86 -8.33 19.27
CA ILE A 353 35.41 -7.04 18.73
C ILE A 353 34.45 -7.24 17.57
N VAL A 354 34.70 -8.21 16.68
CA VAL A 354 33.78 -8.53 15.58
C VAL A 354 32.43 -8.97 16.12
N ASP A 355 32.40 -9.96 17.01
CA ASP A 355 31.16 -10.49 17.56
C ASP A 355 30.35 -9.37 18.22
N ARG A 356 31.01 -8.52 19.02
CA ARG A 356 30.36 -7.40 19.68
C ARG A 356 29.92 -6.29 18.72
N ALA A 357 30.72 -5.97 17.71
CA ALA A 357 30.37 -4.99 16.70
C ALA A 357 29.17 -5.45 15.86
N ASP A 358 29.07 -6.74 15.52
CA ASP A 358 27.92 -7.29 14.81
C ASP A 358 26.65 -7.33 15.67
N GLU A 359 26.76 -7.64 16.97
CA GLU A 359 25.64 -7.52 17.91
C GLU A 359 25.10 -6.08 17.96
N ILE A 360 26.00 -5.10 18.12
CA ILE A 360 25.62 -3.70 18.18
C ILE A 360 25.09 -3.21 16.83
N ARG A 361 25.69 -3.60 15.72
CA ARG A 361 25.21 -3.30 14.38
C ARG A 361 23.78 -3.80 14.20
N SER A 362 23.50 -5.05 14.55
CA SER A 362 22.14 -5.60 14.48
C SER A 362 21.17 -4.86 15.39
N SER A 363 21.59 -4.50 16.61
CA SER A 363 20.77 -3.69 17.52
C SER A 363 20.45 -2.30 16.97
N LEU A 364 21.41 -1.65 16.31
CA LEU A 364 21.24 -0.33 15.69
C LEU A 364 20.38 -0.42 14.41
N GLU A 365 20.54 -1.45 13.59
CA GLU A 365 19.66 -1.71 12.44
C GLU A 365 18.21 -1.90 12.89
N GLN A 366 17.97 -2.64 13.98
CA GLN A 366 16.64 -2.75 14.58
C GLN A 366 16.14 -1.40 15.13
N ALA A 367 17.03 -0.59 15.72
CA ALA A 367 16.67 0.72 16.25
C ALA A 367 16.19 1.69 15.15
N VAL A 368 16.65 1.56 13.89
CA VAL A 368 16.10 2.32 12.75
C VAL A 368 14.59 2.07 12.61
N VAL A 369 14.17 0.82 12.73
CA VAL A 369 12.76 0.42 12.62
C VAL A 369 11.98 0.83 13.87
N LEU A 370 12.55 0.60 15.06
CA LEU A 370 11.90 0.90 16.33
C LEU A 370 11.67 2.41 16.53
N ASP A 371 12.58 3.27 16.07
CA ASP A 371 12.43 4.73 16.13
C ASP A 371 11.23 5.19 15.30
N ALA A 372 11.09 4.68 14.07
CA ALA A 372 9.94 4.97 13.21
C ALA A 372 8.61 4.51 13.85
N GLN A 373 8.59 3.31 14.45
CA GLN A 373 7.41 2.78 15.15
C GLN A 373 7.06 3.56 16.43
N ALA A 374 8.07 4.02 17.17
CA ALA A 374 7.88 4.83 18.36
C ALA A 374 7.24 6.17 18.00
N PHE A 375 7.70 6.82 16.92
CA PHE A 375 7.10 8.04 16.41
C PHE A 375 5.62 7.84 16.03
N ASP A 376 5.30 6.77 15.30
CA ASP A 376 3.91 6.44 14.95
C ASP A 376 3.03 6.24 16.18
N THR A 377 3.57 5.65 17.24
CA THR A 377 2.86 5.43 18.50
C THR A 377 2.55 6.75 19.20
N VAL A 378 3.50 7.69 19.25
CA VAL A 378 3.30 9.04 19.76
C VAL A 378 2.23 9.78 18.95
N MET A 379 2.30 9.72 17.62
CA MET A 379 1.30 10.34 16.74
C MET A 379 -0.11 9.77 16.90
N LYS A 380 -0.24 8.45 17.14
CA LYS A 380 -1.52 7.82 17.48
C LYS A 380 -2.08 8.35 18.80
N ALA A 381 -1.24 8.51 19.82
CA ALA A 381 -1.66 9.09 21.10
C ALA A 381 -2.16 10.53 20.94
N TYR A 382 -1.47 11.36 20.14
CA TYR A 382 -1.90 12.74 19.88
C TYR A 382 -3.26 12.85 19.18
N ARG A 383 -3.64 11.84 18.38
CA ARG A 383 -4.92 11.75 17.64
C ARG A 383 -6.09 11.24 18.47
N MET A 384 -5.89 10.83 19.72
CA MET A 384 -6.97 10.38 20.59
C MET A 384 -8.03 11.49 20.82
N PRO A 385 -9.29 11.14 21.07
CA PRO A 385 -10.37 12.09 21.36
C PRO A 385 -10.06 13.02 22.53
N LYS A 386 -10.76 14.17 22.58
CA LYS A 386 -10.62 15.22 23.59
C LYS A 386 -11.95 15.92 23.90
N GLY A 387 -13.06 15.19 23.77
CA GLY A 387 -14.42 15.74 23.91
C GLY A 387 -14.95 15.73 25.35
N SER A 388 -14.32 14.97 26.24
CA SER A 388 -14.66 14.87 27.66
C SER A 388 -13.41 14.88 28.55
N THR A 389 -13.57 15.21 29.82
CA THR A 389 -12.47 15.21 30.80
C THR A 389 -11.80 13.83 30.91
N ALA A 390 -12.57 12.73 30.84
CA ALA A 390 -12.03 11.38 30.86
C ALA A 390 -11.21 11.06 29.59
N GLU A 391 -11.63 11.56 28.42
CA GLU A 391 -10.84 11.42 27.18
C GLU A 391 -9.57 12.27 27.21
N GLU A 392 -9.62 13.47 27.79
CA GLU A 392 -8.45 14.33 27.96
C GLU A 392 -7.40 13.69 28.89
N GLU A 393 -7.83 13.10 30.01
CA GLU A 393 -6.95 12.36 30.93
C GLU A 393 -6.34 11.13 30.27
N ALA A 394 -7.15 10.29 29.62
CA ALA A 394 -6.68 9.10 28.92
C ALA A 394 -5.71 9.45 27.76
N ARG A 395 -5.97 10.54 27.05
CA ARG A 395 -5.07 11.07 26.01
C ARG A 395 -3.75 11.55 26.60
N ALA A 396 -3.78 12.28 27.72
CA ALA A 396 -2.56 12.76 28.37
C ALA A 396 -1.69 11.59 28.86
N GLU A 397 -2.30 10.57 29.47
CA GLU A 397 -1.59 9.36 29.91
C GLU A 397 -0.98 8.59 28.73
N ALA A 398 -1.74 8.41 27.64
CA ALA A 398 -1.25 7.74 26.44
C ALA A 398 -0.08 8.48 25.77
N ILE A 399 -0.13 9.82 25.72
CA ILE A 399 0.98 10.63 25.22
C ILE A 399 2.21 10.44 26.11
N GLU A 400 2.04 10.53 27.44
CA GLU A 400 3.17 10.38 28.36
C GLU A 400 3.82 8.98 28.26
N GLN A 401 3.03 7.91 28.16
CA GLN A 401 3.56 6.55 27.97
C GLN A 401 4.26 6.37 26.62
N ALA A 402 3.67 6.90 25.54
CA ALA A 402 4.26 6.83 24.22
C ALA A 402 5.59 7.61 24.15
N THR A 403 5.65 8.82 24.70
CA THR A 403 6.87 9.65 24.74
C THR A 403 7.95 9.01 25.61
N ARG A 404 7.58 8.34 26.71
CA ARG A 404 8.52 7.53 27.51
C ARG A 404 9.11 6.38 26.68
N GLY A 405 8.28 5.65 25.94
CA GLY A 405 8.75 4.59 25.03
C GLY A 405 9.67 5.14 23.94
N ALA A 406 9.33 6.30 23.37
CA ALA A 406 10.10 6.97 22.34
C ALA A 406 11.47 7.48 22.81
N ALA A 407 11.64 7.80 24.10
CA ALA A 407 12.93 8.24 24.64
C ALA A 407 13.93 7.09 24.87
N ILE A 408 13.45 5.85 25.04
CA ILE A 408 14.31 4.68 25.31
C ILE A 408 15.17 4.32 24.10
N VAL A 409 14.62 4.38 22.89
CA VAL A 409 15.33 4.00 21.66
C VAL A 409 16.54 4.92 21.40
N PRO A 410 16.41 6.25 21.39
CA PRO A 410 17.55 7.17 21.30
C PRO A 410 18.58 7.00 22.41
N LEU A 411 18.17 6.73 23.64
CA LEU A 411 19.12 6.49 24.73
C LEU A 411 19.95 5.24 24.49
N GLN A 412 19.33 4.16 24.01
CA GLN A 412 20.05 2.94 23.65
C GLN A 412 21.00 3.16 22.45
N ILE A 413 20.58 3.95 21.45
CA ILE A 413 21.45 4.36 20.34
C ILE A 413 22.67 5.12 20.86
N ALA A 414 22.48 6.05 21.81
CA ALA A 414 23.58 6.81 22.40
C ALA A 414 24.59 5.92 23.14
N ARG A 415 24.11 4.94 23.91
CA ARG A 415 24.97 3.94 24.59
C ARG A 415 25.77 3.11 23.59
N ASN A 416 25.09 2.54 22.61
CA ASN A 416 25.70 1.72 21.56
C ASN A 416 26.74 2.54 20.78
N ALA A 417 26.47 3.82 20.49
CA ALA A 417 27.38 4.71 19.79
C ALA A 417 28.69 4.93 20.57
N VAL A 418 28.62 5.13 21.89
CA VAL A 418 29.84 5.25 22.73
C VAL A 418 30.66 3.96 22.69
N GLU A 419 30.01 2.80 22.75
CA GLU A 419 30.70 1.52 22.69
C GLU A 419 31.35 1.26 21.32
N VAL A 420 30.68 1.61 20.22
CA VAL A 420 31.27 1.59 18.87
C VAL A 420 32.49 2.51 18.80
N PHE A 421 32.42 3.71 19.40
CA PHE A 421 33.55 4.64 19.43
C PHE A 421 34.76 4.03 20.17
N GLU A 422 34.55 3.40 21.33
CA GLU A 422 35.61 2.73 22.09
C GLU A 422 36.23 1.56 21.32
N MET A 423 35.42 0.75 20.64
CA MET A 423 35.95 -0.31 19.78
C MET A 423 36.70 0.24 18.58
N ALA A 424 36.23 1.35 17.99
CA ALA A 424 36.95 2.06 16.93
C ALA A 424 38.33 2.53 17.38
N ASN A 425 38.45 3.04 18.61
CA ASN A 425 39.73 3.34 19.23
C ASN A 425 40.62 2.09 19.35
N GLU A 426 40.08 0.98 19.85
CA GLU A 426 40.88 -0.24 20.03
C GLU A 426 41.40 -0.81 18.70
N VAL A 427 40.57 -0.84 17.65
CA VAL A 427 41.01 -1.28 16.33
C VAL A 427 41.94 -0.25 15.68
N ALA A 428 41.79 1.05 15.97
CA ALA A 428 42.72 2.09 15.54
C ALA A 428 44.10 1.99 16.22
N GLU A 429 44.19 1.48 17.45
CA GLU A 429 45.45 1.33 18.18
C GLU A 429 46.20 0.05 17.84
N ARG A 430 45.46 -1.05 17.71
CA ARG A 430 46.02 -2.41 17.67
C ARG A 430 45.83 -3.09 16.33
N GLY A 431 44.88 -2.60 15.54
CA GLY A 431 44.48 -3.17 14.27
C GLY A 431 45.42 -2.85 13.12
N ASN A 432 44.97 -3.26 11.94
CA ASN A 432 45.66 -3.08 10.69
C ASN A 432 45.87 -1.61 10.35
N ILE A 433 47.13 -1.18 10.35
CA ILE A 433 47.54 0.19 10.03
C ILE A 433 47.04 0.64 8.64
N ASN A 434 46.87 -0.28 7.69
CA ASN A 434 46.38 0.06 6.36
C ASN A 434 44.86 0.33 6.33
N ALA A 435 44.14 0.01 7.40
CA ALA A 435 42.70 0.26 7.57
C ALA A 435 42.45 1.25 8.73
N ILE A 436 43.48 1.99 9.15
CA ILE A 436 43.36 2.93 10.28
C ILE A 436 42.47 4.13 9.96
N SER A 437 42.40 4.53 8.68
CA SER A 437 41.44 5.54 8.22
C SER A 437 40.00 5.08 8.41
N ASP A 438 39.71 3.80 8.15
CA ASP A 438 38.37 3.22 8.33
C ASP A 438 37.99 3.18 9.81
N ALA A 439 38.96 2.91 10.71
CA ALA A 439 38.77 3.02 12.15
C ALA A 439 38.47 4.46 12.60
N GLY A 440 39.18 5.44 12.04
CA GLY A 440 38.88 6.86 12.26
C GLY A 440 37.48 7.26 11.77
N THR A 441 37.08 6.81 10.58
CA THR A 441 35.72 7.01 10.05
C THR A 441 34.66 6.35 10.93
N ALA A 442 34.92 5.14 11.44
CA ALA A 442 34.01 4.45 12.35
C ALA A 442 33.71 5.28 13.60
N ALA A 443 34.76 5.84 14.22
CA ALA A 443 34.62 6.70 15.38
C ALA A 443 33.87 8.02 15.07
N LEU A 444 34.12 8.63 13.90
CA LEU A 444 33.38 9.82 13.46
C LEU A 444 31.89 9.52 13.25
N MET A 445 31.54 8.38 12.66
CA MET A 445 30.16 7.93 12.49
C MET A 445 29.49 7.66 13.85
N ALA A 446 30.21 7.01 14.77
CA ALA A 446 29.75 6.81 16.14
C ALA A 446 29.49 8.14 16.88
N ARG A 447 30.36 9.14 16.71
CA ARG A 447 30.14 10.49 17.28
C ARG A 447 28.92 11.19 16.68
N ALA A 448 28.73 11.08 15.37
CA ALA A 448 27.54 11.62 14.71
C ALA A 448 26.26 10.94 15.23
N SER A 449 26.28 9.60 15.34
CA SER A 449 25.22 8.79 15.94
C SER A 449 24.88 9.26 17.35
N PHE A 450 25.88 9.39 18.23
CA PHE A 450 25.67 9.86 19.60
C PHE A 450 25.04 11.26 19.65
N ASN A 451 25.60 12.21 18.90
CA ASN A 451 25.09 13.59 18.91
C ASN A 451 23.66 13.68 18.37
N ALA A 452 23.33 12.93 17.32
CA ALA A 452 21.98 12.86 16.79
C ALA A 452 21.02 12.18 17.79
N ALA A 453 21.43 11.08 18.41
CA ALA A 453 20.64 10.40 19.43
C ALA A 453 20.38 11.30 20.65
N ARG A 454 21.40 12.03 21.11
CA ARG A 454 21.29 13.03 22.19
C ARG A 454 20.20 14.06 21.92
N LEU A 455 20.14 14.62 20.72
CA LEU A 455 19.11 15.60 20.36
C LEU A 455 17.70 15.01 20.48
N ASN A 456 17.52 13.75 20.11
CA ASN A 456 16.24 13.06 20.23
C ASN A 456 15.88 12.75 21.70
N VAL A 457 16.85 12.37 22.54
CA VAL A 457 16.63 12.22 23.99
C VAL A 457 16.22 13.54 24.62
N GLU A 458 16.94 14.63 24.32
CA GLU A 458 16.71 15.96 24.91
C GLU A 458 15.34 16.54 24.53
N ILE A 459 14.89 16.34 23.29
CA ILE A 459 13.56 16.78 22.86
C ILE A 459 12.47 16.01 23.60
N ASN A 460 12.54 14.66 23.63
CA ASN A 460 11.56 13.85 24.33
C ASN A 460 11.54 14.12 25.84
N ALA A 461 12.70 14.37 26.45
CA ALA A 461 12.81 14.68 27.88
C ALA A 461 12.12 16.01 28.27
N ARG A 462 12.02 16.98 27.34
CA ARG A 462 11.31 18.25 27.57
C ARG A 462 9.78 18.10 27.52
N GLU A 463 9.28 17.09 26.81
CA GLU A 463 7.84 16.86 26.63
C GLU A 463 7.22 16.02 27.75
N ILE A 464 8.05 15.38 28.58
CA ILE A 464 7.59 14.63 29.76
C ILE A 464 7.56 15.55 30.97
N SER A 465 6.45 15.51 31.70
CA SER A 465 6.25 16.16 33.00
C SER A 465 7.48 15.96 33.89
N GLU A 466 8.09 17.04 34.42
CA GLU A 466 9.38 17.05 35.15
C GLU A 466 9.50 15.97 36.24
N GLY A 467 9.90 14.77 35.84
CA GLY A 467 10.03 13.59 36.70
C GLY A 467 11.49 13.16 36.86
N LYS A 468 11.77 12.34 37.89
CA LYS A 468 13.11 11.75 38.13
C LYS A 468 13.68 11.01 36.90
N LEU A 469 12.81 10.46 36.05
CA LEU A 469 13.18 9.73 34.83
C LEU A 469 13.85 10.62 33.77
N ALA A 470 13.24 11.77 33.44
CA ALA A 470 13.81 12.70 32.45
C ALA A 470 15.18 13.23 32.92
N LYS A 471 15.32 13.55 34.21
CA LYS A 471 16.61 13.95 34.81
C LYS A 471 17.67 12.85 34.67
N GLY A 472 17.31 11.60 34.96
CA GLY A 472 18.21 10.46 34.83
C GLY A 472 18.73 10.26 33.40
N TRP A 473 17.88 10.44 32.38
CA TRP A 473 18.32 10.34 30.99
C TRP A 473 19.29 11.46 30.59
N ILE A 474 19.05 12.69 31.06
CA ILE A 474 19.94 13.82 30.78
C ILE A 474 21.30 13.65 31.49
N GLU A 475 21.29 13.22 32.76
CA GLU A 475 22.51 12.89 33.50
C GLU A 475 23.33 11.82 32.78
N GLU A 476 22.68 10.74 32.33
CA GLU A 476 23.35 9.67 31.59
C GLU A 476 23.93 10.16 30.25
N ILE A 477 23.21 11.00 29.52
CA ILE A 477 23.69 11.59 28.27
C ILE A 477 24.94 12.45 28.50
N GLU A 478 24.99 13.24 29.57
CA GLU A 478 26.18 14.04 29.89
C GLU A 478 27.37 13.14 30.29
N ASP A 479 27.14 12.04 31.02
CA ASP A 479 28.18 11.05 31.31
C ASP A 479 28.73 10.40 30.03
N LEU A 480 27.86 10.00 29.10
CA LEU A 480 28.25 9.42 27.81
C LEU A 480 29.00 10.42 26.93
N LYS A 481 28.63 11.69 26.98
CA LYS A 481 29.31 12.78 26.25
C LYS A 481 30.74 13.00 26.74
N GLU A 482 30.96 13.00 28.04
CA GLU A 482 32.32 13.11 28.59
C GLU A 482 33.17 11.88 28.23
N LYS A 483 32.57 10.67 28.18
CA LYS A 483 33.25 9.48 27.66
C LYS A 483 33.69 9.66 26.20
N ILE A 484 32.80 10.07 25.30
CA ILE A 484 33.16 10.32 23.90
C ILE A 484 34.28 11.35 23.78
N LYS A 485 34.25 12.44 24.56
CA LYS A 485 35.27 13.48 24.52
C LYS A 485 36.66 12.97 24.94
N ALA A 486 36.72 12.13 25.97
CA ALA A 486 37.95 11.47 26.37
C ALA A 486 38.45 10.52 25.27
N SER A 487 37.52 9.74 24.70
CA SER A 487 37.77 8.80 23.62
C SER A 487 38.25 9.48 22.33
N GLU A 488 37.75 10.68 22.01
CA GLU A 488 38.16 11.46 20.84
C GLU A 488 39.60 11.95 20.95
N SER A 489 40.02 12.35 22.15
CA SER A 489 41.41 12.74 22.41
C SER A 489 42.36 11.56 22.20
N ARG A 490 41.96 10.36 22.66
CA ARG A 490 42.69 9.11 22.45
C ARG A 490 42.79 8.73 20.97
N LEU A 491 41.70 8.89 20.21
CA LEU A 491 41.69 8.62 18.78
C LEU A 491 42.64 9.54 18.03
N ARG A 492 42.55 10.86 18.27
CA ARG A 492 43.41 11.86 17.62
C ARG A 492 44.90 11.53 17.79
N ASN A 493 45.32 11.24 19.02
CA ASN A 493 46.70 10.86 19.30
C ASN A 493 47.09 9.58 18.55
N THR A 494 46.22 8.57 18.56
CA THR A 494 46.47 7.29 17.87
C THR A 494 46.63 7.47 16.36
N LEU A 495 45.78 8.29 15.74
CA LEU A 495 45.82 8.54 14.30
C LEU A 495 47.06 9.34 13.88
N ASP A 496 47.45 10.33 14.67
CA ASP A 496 48.67 11.10 14.43
C ASP A 496 49.92 10.22 14.62
N GLU A 497 50.03 9.52 15.75
CA GLU A 497 51.21 8.72 16.07
C GLU A 497 51.39 7.50 15.16
N ARG A 498 50.30 6.79 14.81
CA ARG A 498 50.39 5.57 13.99
C ARG A 498 50.38 5.84 12.50
N ALA A 499 49.77 6.94 12.03
CA ALA A 499 49.53 7.17 10.61
C ALA A 499 49.78 8.60 10.12
N GLY A 500 50.16 9.54 11.00
CA GLY A 500 50.34 10.95 10.65
C GLY A 500 49.05 11.62 10.17
N LEU A 501 47.89 11.14 10.64
CA LEU A 501 46.58 11.66 10.25
C LEU A 501 46.05 12.62 11.32
N ALA A 502 45.80 13.87 10.93
CA ALA A 502 45.14 14.86 11.77
C ALA A 502 43.61 14.81 11.57
N LEU A 503 42.85 14.80 12.68
CA LEU A 503 41.40 14.58 12.71
C LEU A 503 40.60 15.70 13.39
#